data_AF-A0A965GAE8-F1
#
_entry.id   AF-A0A965GAE8-F1
#
_cell.length_a   1.000
_cell.length_b   1.000
_cell.length_c   1.000
_cell.angle_alpha   90.00
_cell.angle_beta   90.00
_cell.angle_gamma   90.00
#
_symmetry.space_group_name_H-M   'P 1'
#
loop_
_entity.id
_entity.type
_entity.pdbx_description
1 polymer ?
#
loop_
_entity_poly.entity_id
_entity_poly.type
_entity_poly.pdbx_seq_one_letter_code
_entity_poly.pdbx_strand_id
1 'polypeptide(L)' 'MESLALLVTFLLLIQVLLGAVTLTFAILFRRRGTFKLTSQILIGLLALQTIWALSVLPAFGYPALAFLIAATLVRFLKTK' A
#
# COMPACT_ATOMS: atom_id res chain seq x y z
N MET A 1 -13.28 14.63 21.37
CA MET A 1 -12.96 14.66 19.93
C MET A 1 -11.48 14.34 19.66
N GLU A 2 -10.55 14.63 20.57
CA GLU A 2 -9.11 14.31 20.40
C GLU A 2 -8.81 12.81 20.25
N SER A 3 -9.54 11.94 20.94
CA SER A 3 -9.35 10.48 20.84
C SER A 3 -9.61 9.93 19.43
N LEU A 4 -10.60 10.49 18.72
CA LEU A 4 -10.92 10.15 17.34
C LEU A 4 -9.86 10.66 16.36
N ALA A 5 -9.37 11.89 16.56
CA ALA A 5 -8.32 12.46 15.73
C ALA A 5 -7.00 11.69 15.85
N LEU A 6 -6.63 11.26 17.06
CA LEU A 6 -5.47 10.41 17.29
C LEU A 6 -5.63 9.06 16.57
N LEU A 7 -6.79 8.41 16.70
CA LEU A 7 -7.07 7.14 16.02
C LEU A 7 -6.90 7.25 14.50
N VAL A 8 -7.51 8.27 13.88
CA VAL A 8 -7.40 8.51 12.43
C VAL A 8 -5.95 8.77 12.01
N THR A 9 -5.20 9.50 12.83
CA THR A 9 -3.78 9.79 12.57
C THR A 9 -2.93 8.51 12.61
N PHE A 10 -3.13 7.65 13.61
CA PHE A 10 -2.44 6.36 13.69
C PHE A 10 -2.81 5.44 12.53
N LEU A 11 -4.09 5.40 12.15
CA LEU A 11 -4.56 4.61 11.00
C LEU A 11 -3.93 5.11 9.69
N LEU A 12 -3.83 6.43 9.49
CA LEU A 12 -3.10 7.02 8.35
C LEU A 12 -1.62 6.63 8.37
N LEU A 13 -0.96 6.69 9.53
CA LEU A 13 0.45 6.32 9.69
C LEU A 13 0.69 4.85 9.33
N ILE A 14 -0.16 3.94 9.82
CA ILE A 14 -0.11 2.51 9.49
C ILE A 14 -0.30 2.30 7.99
N GLN A 15 -1.25 3.02 7.38
CA GLN A 15 -1.52 2.93 5.95
C GLN A 15 -0.32 3.38 5.12
N VAL A 16 0.33 4.49 5.49
CA VAL A 16 1.54 4.98 4.83
C VAL A 16 2.70 3.99 5.00
N LEU A 17 2.89 3.43 6.20
CA LEU A 17 3.92 2.43 6.46
C LEU A 17 3.70 1.15 5.63
N LEU A 18 2.47 0.64 5.59
CA LEU A 18 2.12 -0.52 4.77
C LEU A 18 2.36 -0.24 3.28
N GLY A 19 1.97 0.95 2.80
CA GLY A 19 2.23 1.40 1.44
C GLY A 19 3.72 1.46 1.11
N ALA A 20 4.54 2.06 1.98
CA ALA A 20 5.98 2.18 1.82
C ALA A 20 6.69 0.82 1.81
N VAL A 21 6.31 -0.09 2.72
CA VAL A 21 6.84 -1.46 2.76
C VAL A 21 6.48 -2.22 1.49
N THR A 22 5.21 -2.15 1.06
CA THR A 22 4.73 -2.81 -0.16
C THR A 22 5.49 -2.33 -1.40
N LEU A 23 5.66 -1.02 -1.53
CA LEU A 23 6.42 -0.42 -2.62
C LEU A 23 7.90 -0.83 -2.59
N THR A 24 8.52 -0.86 -1.41
CA THR A 24 9.92 -1.29 -1.24
C THR A 24 10.11 -2.73 -1.70
N PHE A 25 9.22 -3.65 -1.32
CA PHE A 25 9.27 -5.04 -1.78
C PHE A 25 8.97 -5.18 -3.27
N ALA A 26 8.08 -4.37 -3.84
CA ALA A 26 7.86 -4.33 -5.29
C ALA A 26 9.13 -3.88 -6.05
N ILE A 27 9.82 -2.86 -5.56
CA ILE A 27 11.10 -2.39 -6.12
C ILE A 27 12.19 -3.46 -5.97
N LEU A 28 12.31 -4.07 -4.79
CA LEU A 28 13.27 -5.15 -4.52
C LEU A 28 13.06 -6.34 -5.45
N PHE A 29 11.82 -6.78 -5.61
CA PHE A 29 11.48 -7.83 -6.57
C PHE A 29 11.87 -7.45 -8.00
N ARG A 30 11.60 -6.21 -8.42
CA ARG A 30 11.98 -5.75 -9.76
C ARG A 30 13.49 -5.70 -9.97
N ARG A 31 14.26 -5.27 -8.97
CA ARG A 31 15.72 -5.11 -9.11
C ARG A 31 16.51 -6.40 -8.92
N ARG A 32 16.06 -7.29 -8.03
CA ARG A 32 16.82 -8.50 -7.64
C ARG A 32 16.13 -9.81 -8.02
N GLY A 33 14.88 -9.78 -8.47
CA GLY A 33 14.08 -10.98 -8.76
C GLY A 33 13.67 -11.78 -7.51
N THR A 34 14.06 -11.35 -6.32
CA THR A 34 13.79 -12.02 -5.04
C THR A 34 12.48 -11.54 -4.41
N PHE A 35 11.94 -12.27 -3.43
CA PHE A 35 10.71 -11.89 -2.70
C PHE A 35 9.43 -11.77 -3.56
N LYS A 36 9.34 -12.53 -4.65
CA LYS A 36 8.15 -12.56 -5.54
C LYS A 36 6.86 -12.77 -4.75
N LEU A 37 6.84 -13.77 -3.86
CA LEU A 37 5.66 -14.16 -3.09
C LEU A 37 5.32 -13.08 -2.04
N THR A 38 6.32 -12.60 -1.30
CA THR A 38 6.16 -11.53 -0.30
C THR A 38 5.59 -10.25 -0.92
N SER A 39 6.14 -9.81 -2.06
CA SER A 39 5.62 -8.64 -2.78
C SER A 39 4.16 -8.84 -3.25
N GLN A 40 3.77 -10.07 -3.60
CA GLN A 40 2.39 -10.39 -3.96
C GLN A 40 1.43 -10.30 -2.79
N ILE A 41 1.81 -10.90 -1.67
CA ILE A 41 1.01 -10.87 -0.46
C ILE A 41 0.84 -9.42 0.01
N LEU A 42 1.91 -8.63 0.01
CA LEU A 42 1.86 -7.23 0.42
C LEU A 42 0.96 -6.39 -0.49
N ILE A 43 1.03 -6.57 -1.81
CA ILE A 43 0.12 -5.89 -2.75
C ILE A 43 -1.33 -6.33 -2.51
N GLY A 44 -1.59 -7.61 -2.26
CA GLY A 44 -2.92 -8.12 -1.94
C GLY A 44 -3.47 -7.55 -0.62
N LEU A 45 -2.65 -7.50 0.43
CA LEU A 45 -3.00 -6.89 1.71
C LEU A 45 -3.28 -5.40 1.58
N LEU A 46 -2.44 -4.67 0.84
CA LEU A 46 -2.64 -3.25 0.56
C LEU A 46 -3.93 -3.03 -0.25
N ALA A 47 -4.27 -3.92 -1.18
CA ALA A 47 -5.52 -3.84 -1.94
C ALA A 47 -6.75 -4.03 -1.04
N LEU A 48 -6.75 -5.03 -0.15
CA LEU A 48 -7.82 -5.24 0.82
C LEU A 48 -7.97 -4.04 1.76
N GLN A 49 -6.85 -3.52 2.26
CA GLN A 49 -6.84 -2.33 3.10
C GLN A 49 -7.37 -1.10 2.35
N THR A 50 -7.02 -0.94 1.07
CA THR A 50 -7.51 0.17 0.23
C THR A 50 -9.02 0.09 0.02
N ILE A 51 -9.56 -1.11 -0.26
CA ILE A 51 -11.02 -1.32 -0.43
C ILE A 51 -11.76 -0.95 0.87
N TRP A 52 -11.24 -1.40 2.00
CA TRP A 52 -11.80 -1.05 3.30
C TRP A 52 -11.73 0.46 3.55
N ALA A 53 -10.57 1.09 3.33
CA ALA A 53 -10.35 2.52 3.55
C ALA A 53 -11.26 3.40 2.67
N LEU A 54 -11.43 3.03 1.39
CA LEU A 54 -12.35 3.70 0.46
C LEU A 54 -13.82 3.56 0.88
N SER A 55 -14.19 2.41 1.48
CA SER A 55 -15.55 2.17 1.98
C SER A 55 -15.87 3.01 3.22
N VAL A 56 -14.87 3.33 4.05
CA VAL A 56 -15.03 4.19 5.22
C VAL A 56 -15.14 5.66 4.81
N LEU A 57 -14.15 6.16 4.07
CA LEU A 57 -14.14 7.53 3.56
C LEU A 57 -13.21 7.60 2.33
N PRO A 58 -13.66 8.09 1.17
CA PRO A 58 -12.84 8.15 -0.03
C PRO A 58 -11.50 8.90 0.18
N ALA A 59 -11.54 10.03 0.90
CA ALA A 59 -10.35 10.82 1.23
C ALA A 59 -9.30 10.03 2.04
N PHE A 60 -9.75 9.09 2.88
CA PHE A 60 -8.87 8.23 3.66
C PHE A 60 -8.27 7.10 2.81
N GLY A 61 -8.98 6.64 1.78
CA GLY A 61 -8.52 5.57 0.88
C GLY A 61 -7.57 6.01 -0.25
N TYR A 62 -7.61 7.27 -0.69
CA TYR A 62 -6.75 7.73 -1.80
C TYR A 62 -5.24 7.55 -1.58
N PRO A 63 -4.68 7.80 -0.38
CA PRO A 63 -3.25 7.56 -0.17
C PRO A 63 -2.87 6.08 -0.35
N ALA A 64 -3.68 5.15 0.17
CA ALA A 64 -3.45 3.71 -0.01
C ALA A 64 -3.55 3.31 -1.49
N LEU A 65 -4.54 3.86 -2.20
CA LEU A 65 -4.72 3.64 -3.63
C LEU A 65 -3.49 4.09 -4.43
N ALA A 66 -2.92 5.25 -4.11
CA ALA A 66 -1.71 5.75 -4.77
C ALA A 66 -0.52 4.79 -4.56
N PHE A 67 -0.30 4.30 -3.33
CA PHE A 67 0.72 3.29 -3.06
C PHE A 67 0.44 1.97 -3.78
N LEU A 68 -0.81 1.54 -3.82
CA LEU A 68 -1.22 0.29 -4.48
C LEU A 68 -0.95 0.35 -5.98
N ILE A 69 -1.34 1.45 -6.64
CA ILE A 69 -1.07 1.68 -8.06
C ILE A 69 0.44 1.71 -8.28
N ALA A 70 1.19 2.49 -7.49
CA ALA A 70 2.65 2.59 -7.63
C ALA A 70 3.33 1.21 -7.47
N ALA A 71 2.97 0.44 -6.44
CA ALA A 71 3.55 -0.88 -6.19
C ALA A 71 3.18 -1.89 -7.30
N THR A 72 1.95 -1.83 -7.80
CA THR A 72 1.47 -2.68 -8.90
C THR A 72 2.21 -2.33 -10.20
N LEU A 73 2.32 -1.05 -10.54
CA LEU A 73 3.06 -0.58 -11.71
C LEU A 73 4.53 -0.97 -11.62
N VAL A 74 5.18 -0.71 -10.48
CA VAL A 74 6.58 -1.10 -10.27
C VAL A 74 6.75 -2.60 -10.45
N ARG A 75 5.84 -3.42 -9.94
CA ARG A 75 5.97 -4.87 -10.03
C ARG A 75 5.68 -5.45 -11.41
N PHE A 76 4.67 -4.92 -12.11
CA PHE A 76 4.12 -5.55 -13.31
C PHE A 76 4.45 -4.82 -14.62
N LEU A 77 4.92 -3.56 -14.61
CA LEU A 77 5.44 -2.95 -15.84
C LEU A 77 6.68 -3.72 -16.30
N LYS A 78 6.59 -4.31 -17.50
CA LYS A 78 7.78 -4.74 -18.25
C LYS A 78 8.64 -3.51 -18.53
N THR A 79 9.87 -3.51 -18.02
CA THR A 79 10.93 -2.68 -18.61
C THR A 79 11.32 -3.37 -19.92
N LYS A 80 11.27 -2.65 -21.04
CA LYS A 80 11.82 -3.11 -22.33
C LYS A 80 13.33 -3.34 -22.21
#